data_AF-A0A1G8SDL9-F1
#
_entry.id   AF-A0A1G8SDL9-F1
#
_cell.length_a   1.000
_cell.length_b   1.000
_cell.length_c   1.000
_cell.angle_alpha   90.00
_cell.angle_beta   90.00
_cell.angle_gamma   90.00
#
_symmetry.space_group_name_H-M   'P 1'
#
loop_
_entity.id
_entity.type
_entity.pdbx_description
1 polymer ?
#
loop_
_entity_poly.entity_id
_entity_poly.type
_entity_poly.pdbx_seq_one_letter_code
_entity_poly.pdbx_strand_id
1 'polypeptide(L)'
;MTNEHEWLPHLEDAIPKSAYGKKLSMYTIALEAWRRGIAVKFYRVEDPEENKSRIRYSLSYQGREHKFESSRGDLLTQEAYDVCDDKDLTKQYLSKAGIPVPEGRRFTEDAADEEIVDYTQTLGDPVVLKPISENGGKGVFADIRDAEDMRKALIHVRQELNYRDVIVEKHVTGEEFRIFIVGHEIIGAVNRTPAHIVGDGISSIGELIDKKNKEKRGNPNLFKSAIEIDKELLNTIQSKNYTLNSIPESGHRIFLRNKSSVSMGGDPNDVTNRVTSQMKDLATKSYKSIPGLDLCGLDMIVDEENDSGTIIEVNTKPMLGLHLFPVKGSARDVTAPIIDYYFPETIDMEKTNLYFDFDSVLEPLKSRSTDMVEVTSPPLGRLYTQRYIVSGRVQGVGYRKWIRKQALQHQLHGYTKNKKDGKVVVVVAGSNESDVRAFKDICAQGPEKAQVEKVKAKEWEKPVKMGFEIKKESSSKKRLKELEKQLQKEKNDKKKIARERSALDQEKKATKQKLKALEEEKESLQQEYMALRNSRVWRYTRPLRNISSMTKRS
;
A
#
# COMPACT_ATOMS: atom_id res chain seq x y z
N MET A 1 -6.61 9.44 -18.99
CA MET A 1 -5.39 8.70 -19.37
C MET A 1 -5.71 7.23 -19.21
N THR A 2 -5.64 6.48 -20.30
CA THR A 2 -5.66 5.02 -20.30
C THR A 2 -4.51 4.52 -19.45
N ASN A 3 -4.74 3.53 -18.57
CA ASN A 3 -3.68 2.96 -17.74
C ASN A 3 -2.55 2.41 -18.63
N GLU A 4 -1.40 3.10 -18.66
CA GLU A 4 -0.17 2.69 -19.34
C GLU A 4 0.61 1.66 -18.50
N HIS A 5 -0.08 0.64 -17.97
CA HIS A 5 0.59 -0.49 -17.31
C HIS A 5 0.06 -1.80 -17.87
N GLU A 6 1.00 -2.62 -18.33
CA GLU A 6 0.74 -4.02 -18.68
C GLU A 6 1.27 -4.88 -17.53
N TRP A 7 0.33 -5.45 -16.75
CA TRP A 7 0.66 -6.46 -15.74
C TRP A 7 0.80 -7.83 -16.40
N LEU A 8 1.51 -8.73 -15.71
CA LEU A 8 1.76 -10.09 -16.18
C LEU A 8 0.42 -10.84 -16.40
N PRO A 9 0.10 -11.29 -17.64
CA PRO A 9 -1.18 -11.92 -17.94
C PRO A 9 -1.49 -13.14 -17.05
N HIS A 10 -0.46 -13.90 -16.68
CA HIS A 10 -0.58 -15.09 -15.85
C HIS A 10 -0.86 -14.79 -14.36
N LEU A 11 -0.81 -13.52 -13.93
CA LEU A 11 -1.21 -13.08 -12.59
C LEU A 11 -2.55 -12.33 -12.58
N GLU A 12 -3.05 -11.94 -13.75
CA GLU A 12 -4.32 -11.22 -13.85
C GLU A 12 -5.47 -12.10 -13.32
N ASP A 13 -6.29 -11.55 -12.40
CA ASP A 13 -7.36 -12.27 -11.67
C ASP A 13 -6.90 -13.47 -10.79
N ALA A 14 -5.62 -13.84 -10.80
CA ALA A 14 -5.07 -14.94 -10.00
C ALA A 14 -4.71 -14.51 -8.57
N ILE A 15 -4.52 -13.21 -8.31
CA ILE A 15 -4.12 -12.71 -6.99
C ILE A 15 -5.34 -12.49 -6.08
N PRO A 16 -5.50 -13.28 -4.99
CA PRO A 16 -6.57 -13.07 -4.03
C PRO A 16 -6.28 -11.87 -3.14
N LYS A 17 -7.33 -11.22 -2.61
CA LYS A 17 -7.16 -10.06 -1.70
C LYS A 17 -6.45 -10.40 -0.39
N SER A 18 -6.41 -11.67 0.01
CA SER A 18 -5.64 -12.14 1.16
C SER A 18 -4.14 -12.15 0.92
N ALA A 19 -3.70 -12.20 -0.34
CA ALA A 19 -2.32 -12.02 -0.76
C ALA A 19 -2.00 -10.52 -0.87
N TYR A 20 -1.72 -9.89 0.28
CA TYR A 20 -1.32 -8.48 0.35
C TYR A 20 -0.08 -8.30 1.24
N GLY A 21 0.74 -7.29 0.92
CA GLY A 21 1.99 -7.01 1.64
C GLY A 21 2.93 -8.21 1.58
N LYS A 22 3.49 -8.62 2.72
CA LYS A 22 4.39 -9.80 2.81
C LYS A 22 3.75 -11.10 2.26
N LYS A 23 2.42 -11.23 2.34
CA LYS A 23 1.69 -12.39 1.81
C LYS A 23 1.58 -12.39 0.29
N LEU A 24 1.73 -11.24 -0.36
CA LEU A 24 1.74 -11.16 -1.82
C LEU A 24 3.00 -11.84 -2.38
N SER A 25 4.19 -11.52 -1.84
CA SER A 25 5.42 -12.21 -2.22
C SER A 25 5.34 -13.71 -1.95
N MET A 26 4.86 -14.09 -0.76
CA MET A 26 4.64 -15.50 -0.38
C MET A 26 3.75 -16.23 -1.39
N TYR A 27 2.57 -15.68 -1.69
CA TYR A 27 1.62 -16.33 -2.59
C TYR A 27 2.16 -16.45 -4.01
N THR A 28 2.84 -15.42 -4.51
CA THR A 28 3.29 -15.38 -5.91
C THR A 28 4.49 -16.30 -6.15
N ILE A 29 5.43 -16.41 -5.21
CA ILE A 29 6.51 -17.42 -5.26
C ILE A 29 5.91 -18.83 -5.17
N ALA A 30 5.04 -19.07 -4.19
CA ALA A 30 4.38 -20.37 -4.03
C ALA A 30 3.53 -20.75 -5.24
N LEU A 31 2.85 -19.79 -5.88
CA LEU A 31 2.05 -20.01 -7.08
C LEU A 31 2.94 -20.39 -8.27
N GLU A 32 4.05 -19.69 -8.48
CA GLU A 32 4.99 -20.00 -9.56
C GLU A 32 5.60 -21.40 -9.38
N ALA A 33 6.05 -21.73 -8.16
CA ALA A 33 6.56 -23.06 -7.83
C ALA A 33 5.51 -24.15 -8.08
N TRP A 34 4.30 -23.94 -7.54
CA TRP A 34 3.19 -24.87 -7.70
C TRP A 34 2.83 -25.11 -9.16
N ARG A 35 2.86 -24.06 -10.01
CA ARG A 35 2.58 -24.17 -11.45
C ARG A 35 3.57 -25.04 -12.21
N ARG A 36 4.80 -25.19 -11.68
CA ARG A 36 5.84 -26.09 -12.19
C ARG A 36 5.77 -27.49 -11.59
N GLY A 37 4.77 -27.77 -10.74
CA GLY A 37 4.63 -29.07 -10.07
C GLY A 37 5.50 -29.26 -8.85
N ILE A 38 6.12 -28.19 -8.33
CA ILE A 38 6.82 -28.21 -7.05
C ILE A 38 5.78 -28.30 -5.94
N ALA A 39 5.97 -29.22 -5.00
CA ALA A 39 5.06 -29.40 -3.87
C ALA A 39 5.15 -28.18 -2.94
N VAL A 40 4.00 -27.67 -2.48
CA VAL A 40 3.93 -26.47 -1.65
C VAL A 40 3.23 -26.79 -0.33
N LYS A 41 3.90 -26.48 0.79
CA LYS A 41 3.34 -26.62 2.14
C LYS A 41 3.35 -25.28 2.84
N PHE A 42 2.24 -24.93 3.45
CA PHE A 42 2.14 -23.76 4.34
C PHE A 42 2.02 -24.26 5.78
N TYR A 43 2.73 -23.62 6.68
CA TYR A 43 2.74 -24.03 8.08
C TYR A 43 2.87 -22.85 9.03
N ARG A 44 2.42 -23.09 10.26
CA ARG A 44 2.46 -22.14 11.34
C ARG A 44 3.81 -22.22 12.07
N VAL A 45 4.34 -21.07 12.43
CA VAL A 45 5.48 -20.93 13.33
C VAL A 45 5.09 -19.98 14.45
N GLU A 46 5.36 -20.38 15.69
CA GLU A 46 5.20 -19.50 16.84
C GLU A 46 6.45 -18.66 16.99
N ASP A 47 6.25 -17.36 17.20
CA ASP A 47 7.28 -16.39 17.55
C ASP A 47 7.23 -16.21 19.07
N PRO A 48 8.15 -16.83 19.84
CA PRO A 48 8.11 -16.81 21.29
C PRO A 48 8.29 -15.40 21.87
N GLU A 49 9.06 -14.56 21.18
CA GLU A 49 9.40 -13.21 21.63
C GLU A 49 8.25 -12.22 21.40
N GLU A 50 7.55 -12.35 20.27
CA GLU A 50 6.43 -11.45 19.97
C GLU A 50 5.05 -11.98 20.39
N ASN A 51 4.98 -13.21 20.94
CA ASN A 51 3.74 -13.94 21.20
C ASN A 51 2.79 -13.93 19.99
N LYS A 52 3.36 -14.04 18.78
CA LYS A 52 2.64 -13.96 17.50
C LYS A 52 2.81 -15.24 16.71
N SER A 53 1.70 -15.69 16.14
CA SER A 53 1.73 -16.77 15.17
C SER A 53 2.00 -16.21 13.77
N ARG A 54 3.03 -16.74 13.11
CA ARG A 54 3.40 -16.42 11.72
C ARG A 54 3.12 -17.62 10.82
N ILE A 55 2.90 -17.36 9.54
CA ILE A 55 2.75 -18.41 8.51
C ILE A 55 3.99 -18.36 7.63
N ARG A 56 4.61 -19.51 7.43
CA ARG A 56 5.73 -19.76 6.51
C ARG A 56 5.32 -20.81 5.48
N TYR A 57 6.19 -21.06 4.51
CA TYR A 57 5.96 -22.10 3.51
C TYR A 57 7.26 -22.79 3.14
N SER A 58 7.13 -24.02 2.65
CA SER A 58 8.22 -24.76 2.02
C SER A 58 7.83 -25.20 0.63
N LEU A 59 8.85 -25.30 -0.21
CA LEU A 59 8.78 -25.78 -1.58
C LEU A 59 9.62 -27.05 -1.67
N SER A 60 9.08 -28.13 -2.22
CA SER A 60 9.80 -29.39 -2.33
C SER A 60 9.67 -30.03 -3.70
N TYR A 61 10.81 -30.48 -4.24
CA TYR A 61 10.90 -31.14 -5.53
C TYR A 61 12.04 -32.17 -5.49
N GLN A 62 11.77 -33.39 -5.97
CA GLN A 62 12.74 -34.49 -6.07
C GLN A 62 13.61 -34.71 -4.80
N GLY A 63 13.00 -34.60 -3.61
CA GLY A 63 13.67 -34.83 -2.33
C GLY A 63 14.47 -33.63 -1.78
N ARG A 64 14.55 -32.52 -2.52
CA ARG A 64 15.04 -31.23 -1.99
C ARG A 64 13.87 -30.44 -1.42
N GLU A 65 14.09 -29.74 -0.33
CA GLU A 65 13.11 -28.84 0.28
C GLU A 65 13.79 -27.52 0.64
N HIS A 66 13.14 -26.41 0.29
CA HIS A 66 13.55 -25.05 0.66
C HIS A 66 12.44 -24.35 1.43
N LYS A 67 12.80 -23.67 2.51
CA LYS A 67 11.87 -22.96 3.41
C LYS A 67 11.94 -21.46 3.18
N PHE A 68 10.79 -20.81 3.27
CA PHE A 68 10.65 -19.39 2.98
C PHE A 68 9.85 -18.64 4.04
N GLU A 69 10.26 -17.40 4.29
CA GLU A 69 9.52 -16.38 5.00
C GLU A 69 9.23 -15.19 4.07
N SER A 70 8.00 -15.09 3.58
CA SER A 70 7.63 -14.11 2.56
C SER A 70 8.45 -14.32 1.28
N SER A 71 9.39 -13.44 0.95
CA SER A 71 10.32 -13.59 -0.17
C SER A 71 11.69 -14.13 0.19
N ARG A 72 12.03 -14.19 1.48
CA ARG A 72 13.35 -14.66 1.96
C ARG A 72 13.35 -16.18 2.02
N GLY A 73 14.25 -16.85 1.31
CA GLY A 73 14.43 -18.30 1.41
C GLY A 73 15.57 -18.69 2.35
N ASP A 74 15.90 -19.97 2.37
CA ASP A 74 16.88 -20.57 3.30
C ASP A 74 18.29 -20.73 2.73
N LEU A 75 18.53 -20.29 1.49
CA LEU A 75 19.89 -20.16 0.95
C LEU A 75 20.59 -18.89 1.45
N LEU A 76 19.85 -17.92 2.00
CA LEU A 76 20.42 -16.79 2.71
C LEU A 76 21.12 -17.29 3.99
N THR A 77 22.41 -17.00 4.13
CA THR A 77 23.13 -17.35 5.36
C THR A 77 22.79 -16.40 6.50
N GLN A 78 22.96 -16.87 7.75
CA GLN A 78 22.71 -16.03 8.93
C GLN A 78 23.66 -14.82 8.95
N GLU A 79 24.91 -15.01 8.55
CA GLU A 79 25.90 -13.94 8.47
C GLU A 79 25.49 -12.85 7.47
N ALA A 80 25.01 -13.23 6.29
CA ALA A 80 24.53 -12.28 5.28
C ALA A 80 23.30 -11.51 5.78
N TYR A 81 22.40 -12.20 6.50
CA TYR A 81 21.26 -11.56 7.15
C TYR A 81 21.71 -10.52 8.19
N ASP A 82 22.61 -10.89 9.10
CA ASP A 82 23.10 -10.01 10.16
C ASP A 82 23.84 -8.79 9.59
N VAL A 83 24.62 -8.97 8.51
CA VAL A 83 25.26 -7.87 7.79
C VAL A 83 24.23 -6.90 7.24
N CYS A 84 23.14 -7.39 6.64
CA CYS A 84 22.11 -6.55 6.02
C CYS A 84 21.14 -5.91 7.02
N ASP A 85 20.97 -6.49 8.21
CA ASP A 85 20.10 -5.96 9.26
C ASP A 85 20.76 -4.80 10.04
N ASP A 86 22.10 -4.74 10.06
CA ASP A 86 22.88 -3.63 10.57
C ASP A 86 23.37 -2.73 9.42
N LYS A 87 22.81 -1.51 9.32
CA LYS A 87 23.15 -0.54 8.26
C LYS A 87 24.63 -0.12 8.29
N ASP A 88 25.24 -0.03 9.47
CA ASP A 88 26.66 0.33 9.57
C ASP A 88 27.54 -0.84 9.09
N LEU A 89 27.20 -2.08 9.47
CA LEU A 89 27.91 -3.26 9.00
C LEU A 89 27.77 -3.44 7.48
N THR A 90 26.56 -3.29 6.92
CA THR A 90 26.33 -3.26 5.47
C THR A 90 27.25 -2.24 4.79
N LYS A 91 27.29 -1.02 5.33
CA LYS A 91 28.12 0.07 4.81
C LYS A 91 29.61 -0.28 4.84
N GLN A 92 30.10 -0.91 5.91
CA GLN A 92 31.50 -1.32 6.02
C GLN A 92 31.87 -2.36 4.95
N TYR A 93 31.01 -3.34 4.68
CA TYR A 93 31.23 -4.34 3.61
C TYR A 93 31.29 -3.68 2.23
N LEU A 94 30.34 -2.78 1.94
CA LEU A 94 30.29 -2.05 0.67
C LEU A 94 31.53 -1.15 0.50
N SER A 95 31.88 -0.38 1.53
CA SER A 95 33.03 0.54 1.50
C SER A 95 34.35 -0.20 1.26
N LYS A 96 34.56 -1.35 1.93
CA LYS A 96 35.75 -2.20 1.74
C LYS A 96 35.87 -2.74 0.30
N ALA A 97 34.74 -2.91 -0.39
CA ALA A 97 34.70 -3.32 -1.79
C ALA A 97 34.80 -2.13 -2.78
N GLY A 98 35.04 -0.90 -2.29
CA GLY A 98 35.15 0.30 -3.12
C GLY A 98 33.80 0.78 -3.69
N ILE A 99 32.68 0.38 -3.09
CA ILE A 99 31.35 0.77 -3.53
C ILE A 99 30.96 2.09 -2.86
N PRO A 100 30.45 3.08 -3.61
CA PRO A 100 30.00 4.34 -3.03
C PRO A 100 28.83 4.13 -2.06
N VAL A 101 29.00 4.65 -0.85
CA VAL A 101 28.02 4.72 0.23
C VAL A 101 28.03 6.14 0.80
N PRO A 102 26.97 6.59 1.49
CA PRO A 102 26.97 7.91 2.10
C PRO A 102 28.12 8.07 3.10
N GLU A 103 28.85 9.18 3.04
CA GLU A 103 29.88 9.51 4.03
C GLU A 103 29.23 9.74 5.40
N GLY A 104 29.82 9.22 6.49
CA GLY A 104 29.22 9.32 7.82
C GLY A 104 29.66 8.20 8.77
N ARG A 105 29.23 8.26 10.03
CA ARG A 105 29.54 7.23 11.04
C ARG A 105 28.41 6.97 12.03
N ARG A 106 28.45 5.78 12.64
CA ARG A 106 27.60 5.36 13.77
C ARG A 106 27.99 6.08 15.06
N PHE A 107 26.98 6.36 15.87
CA PHE A 107 27.05 6.85 17.25
C PHE A 107 26.26 5.90 18.14
N THR A 108 26.93 5.38 19.19
CA THR A 108 26.33 4.47 20.15
C THR A 108 25.43 5.22 21.14
N GLU A 109 24.72 4.48 21.98
CA GLU A 109 23.91 5.06 23.06
C GLU A 109 24.70 6.01 23.98
N ASP A 110 25.99 5.74 24.22
CA ASP A 110 26.84 6.54 25.11
C ASP A 110 27.32 7.85 24.49
N ALA A 111 27.21 8.01 23.16
CA ALA A 111 27.61 9.24 22.50
C ALA A 111 26.71 10.40 22.94
N ALA A 112 27.30 11.53 23.30
CA ALA A 112 26.56 12.72 23.68
C ALA A 112 25.91 13.37 22.46
N ASP A 113 24.67 13.85 22.58
CA ASP A 113 23.95 14.49 21.47
C ASP A 113 24.74 15.67 20.87
N GLU A 114 25.49 16.44 21.69
CA GLU A 114 26.35 17.52 21.18
C GLU A 114 27.56 17.01 20.39
N GLU A 115 28.12 15.84 20.70
CA GLU A 115 29.17 15.24 19.85
C GLU A 115 28.62 14.93 18.45
N ILE A 116 27.37 14.47 18.38
CA ILE A 116 26.68 14.17 17.13
C ILE A 116 26.46 15.47 16.34
N VAL A 117 26.01 16.53 17.01
CA VAL A 117 25.81 17.87 16.42
C VAL A 117 27.11 18.47 15.92
N ASP A 118 28.20 18.38 16.67
CA ASP A 118 29.51 18.88 16.25
C ASP A 118 30.03 18.11 15.03
N TYR A 119 29.79 16.80 14.97
CA TYR A 119 30.16 15.98 13.82
C TYR A 119 29.46 16.40 12.53
N THR A 120 28.21 16.89 12.57
CA THR A 120 27.52 17.33 11.34
C THR A 120 28.28 18.46 10.64
N GLN A 121 28.94 19.33 11.41
CA GLN A 121 29.74 20.44 10.88
C GLN A 121 30.92 19.95 10.03
N THR A 122 31.44 18.75 10.33
CA THR A 122 32.55 18.13 9.58
C THR A 122 32.12 17.52 8.25
N LEU A 123 30.87 17.06 8.14
CA LEU A 123 30.31 16.47 6.91
C LEU A 123 29.83 17.53 5.91
N GLY A 124 29.43 18.69 6.43
CA GLY A 124 28.75 19.73 5.69
C GLY A 124 27.28 19.42 5.43
N ASP A 125 26.49 20.47 5.25
CA ASP A 125 25.05 20.36 5.05
C ASP A 125 24.68 20.05 3.59
N PRO A 126 23.53 19.39 3.33
CA PRO A 126 22.65 18.76 4.32
C PRO A 126 23.13 17.37 4.78
N VAL A 127 22.67 16.96 5.97
CA VAL A 127 22.91 15.64 6.57
C VAL A 127 21.60 14.86 6.82
N VAL A 128 21.75 13.57 7.11
CA VAL A 128 20.69 12.60 7.41
C VAL A 128 20.99 11.95 8.76
N LEU A 129 19.98 11.90 9.63
CA LEU A 129 19.98 11.13 10.88
C LEU A 129 19.05 9.93 10.71
N LYS A 130 19.55 8.72 10.99
CA LYS A 130 18.72 7.49 10.98
C LYS A 130 19.13 6.51 12.08
N PRO A 131 18.20 5.68 12.60
CA PRO A 131 18.54 4.56 13.47
C PRO A 131 19.18 3.40 12.69
N ILE A 132 19.94 2.55 13.39
CA ILE A 132 20.68 1.43 12.76
C ILE A 132 19.73 0.37 12.19
N SER A 133 18.84 -0.18 13.01
CA SER A 133 18.12 -1.43 12.68
C SER A 133 16.64 -1.24 12.35
N GLU A 134 16.22 -0.06 11.86
CA GLU A 134 14.80 0.18 11.54
C GLU A 134 14.48 0.06 10.05
N ASN A 135 13.31 -0.51 9.73
CA ASN A 135 12.78 -0.63 8.38
C ASN A 135 11.74 0.48 8.09
N GLY A 136 11.60 0.87 6.81
CA GLY A 136 10.47 1.70 6.36
C GLY A 136 10.53 3.18 6.74
N GLY A 137 11.70 3.70 7.11
CA GLY A 137 11.94 5.15 7.26
C GLY A 137 11.42 5.77 8.55
N LYS A 138 11.08 4.95 9.56
CA LYS A 138 10.75 5.41 10.91
C LYS A 138 12.04 5.88 11.60
N GLY A 139 11.99 7.07 12.22
CA GLY A 139 13.18 7.70 12.82
C GLY A 139 14.20 8.25 11.81
N VAL A 140 13.88 8.26 10.51
CA VAL A 140 14.75 8.86 9.49
C VAL A 140 14.38 10.32 9.27
N PHE A 141 15.35 11.20 9.50
CA PHE A 141 15.30 12.63 9.21
C PHE A 141 16.35 12.95 8.16
N ALA A 142 15.92 13.47 7.03
CA ALA A 142 16.79 13.86 5.91
C ALA A 142 16.70 15.37 5.69
N ASP A 143 17.67 15.91 4.96
CA ASP A 143 17.79 17.35 4.66
C ASP A 143 17.91 18.23 5.92
N ILE A 144 18.62 17.75 6.95
CA ILE A 144 18.97 18.54 8.13
C ILE A 144 20.11 19.48 7.74
N ARG A 145 19.94 20.78 8.00
CA ARG A 145 20.87 21.84 7.55
C ARG A 145 21.43 22.72 8.66
N ASP A 146 21.00 22.49 9.90
CA ASP A 146 21.49 23.25 11.03
C ASP A 146 21.45 22.41 12.32
N ALA A 147 22.19 22.90 13.31
CA ALA A 147 22.34 22.25 14.60
C ALA A 147 21.03 22.15 15.38
N GLU A 148 20.12 23.12 15.22
CA GLU A 148 18.87 23.16 15.96
C GLU A 148 17.91 22.07 15.47
N ASP A 149 17.82 21.90 14.15
CA ASP A 149 17.04 20.83 13.55
C ASP A 149 17.66 19.45 13.84
N MET A 150 18.99 19.34 13.90
CA MET A 150 19.65 18.10 14.35
C MET A 150 19.29 17.77 15.81
N ARG A 151 19.32 18.74 16.73
CA ARG A 151 18.94 18.52 18.14
C ARG A 151 17.49 18.04 18.27
N LYS A 152 16.55 18.66 17.54
CA LYS A 152 15.15 18.23 17.53
C LYS A 152 15.00 16.81 16.99
N ALA A 153 15.73 16.48 15.91
CA ALA A 153 15.73 15.14 15.34
C ALA A 153 16.28 14.11 16.34
N LEU A 154 17.38 14.40 17.03
CA LEU A 154 17.97 13.54 18.06
C LEU A 154 17.02 13.30 19.23
N ILE A 155 16.35 14.34 19.75
CA ILE A 155 15.34 14.20 20.80
C ILE A 155 14.25 13.22 20.34
N HIS A 156 13.72 13.41 19.14
CA HIS A 156 12.67 12.53 18.62
C HIS A 156 13.17 11.08 18.45
N VAL A 157 14.35 10.87 17.85
CA VAL A 157 14.87 9.52 17.55
C VAL A 157 15.33 8.80 18.81
N ARG A 158 16.18 9.43 19.64
CA ARG A 158 16.80 8.80 20.81
C ARG A 158 15.86 8.75 22.02
N GLN A 159 15.03 9.77 22.24
CA GLN A 159 14.18 9.86 23.44
C GLN A 159 12.75 9.40 23.17
N GLU A 160 12.07 9.95 22.16
CA GLU A 160 10.65 9.65 21.93
C GLU A 160 10.44 8.27 21.28
N LEU A 161 11.31 7.91 20.33
CA LEU A 161 11.27 6.60 19.66
C LEU A 161 12.18 5.55 20.32
N ASN A 162 13.01 5.96 21.28
CA ASN A 162 13.93 5.10 22.04
C ASN A 162 14.95 4.35 21.16
N TYR A 163 15.33 4.91 20.01
CA TYR A 163 16.45 4.41 19.21
C TYR A 163 17.74 5.11 19.64
N ARG A 164 18.47 4.50 20.57
CA ARG A 164 19.67 5.12 21.16
C ARG A 164 20.85 5.14 20.20
N ASP A 165 21.02 4.05 19.45
CA ASP A 165 22.06 3.91 18.45
C ASP A 165 21.61 4.54 17.12
N VAL A 166 22.39 5.49 16.62
CA VAL A 166 22.07 6.27 15.42
C VAL A 166 23.26 6.36 14.48
N ILE A 167 23.02 6.69 13.23
CA ILE A 167 24.04 6.99 12.24
C ILE A 167 23.74 8.35 11.62
N VAL A 168 24.77 9.17 11.48
CA VAL A 168 24.72 10.47 10.79
C VAL A 168 25.53 10.38 9.53
N GLU A 169 24.90 10.76 8.41
CA GLU A 169 25.47 10.66 7.08
C GLU A 169 25.24 11.92 6.27
N LYS A 170 26.11 12.17 5.29
CA LYS A 170 25.90 13.20 4.28
C LYS A 170 24.66 12.85 3.45
N HIS A 171 23.82 13.85 3.19
CA HIS A 171 22.66 13.66 2.34
C HIS A 171 23.10 13.47 0.88
N VAL A 172 22.68 12.36 0.29
CA VAL A 172 22.86 12.08 -1.13
C VAL A 172 21.59 12.44 -1.88
N THR A 173 21.72 13.26 -2.92
CA THR A 173 20.62 13.72 -3.75
C THR A 173 20.48 12.86 -5.01
N GLY A 174 19.26 12.56 -5.42
CA GLY A 174 19.00 11.80 -6.65
C GLY A 174 17.66 11.07 -6.61
N GLU A 175 17.41 10.24 -7.61
CA GLU A 175 16.25 9.35 -7.62
C GLU A 175 16.57 8.03 -6.91
N GLU A 176 15.63 7.56 -6.10
CA GLU A 176 15.79 6.28 -5.39
C GLU A 176 15.33 5.11 -6.27
N PHE A 177 16.26 4.27 -6.69
CA PHE A 177 16.00 3.02 -7.40
C PHE A 177 16.15 1.84 -6.44
N ARG A 178 15.10 1.03 -6.33
CA ARG A 178 15.20 -0.30 -5.72
C ARG A 178 15.44 -1.33 -6.81
N ILE A 179 16.66 -1.82 -6.89
CA ILE A 179 17.11 -2.85 -7.83
C ILE A 179 16.88 -4.21 -7.17
N PHE A 180 16.17 -5.11 -7.85
CA PHE A 180 15.93 -6.47 -7.40
C PHE A 180 16.87 -7.44 -8.08
N ILE A 181 17.62 -8.18 -7.26
CA ILE A 181 18.65 -9.12 -7.69
C ILE A 181 18.29 -10.50 -7.17
N VAL A 182 18.42 -11.51 -8.01
CA VAL A 182 18.31 -12.93 -7.65
C VAL A 182 19.58 -13.62 -8.13
N GLY A 183 20.31 -14.25 -7.22
CA GLY A 183 21.65 -14.76 -7.52
C GLY A 183 22.52 -13.62 -8.08
N HIS A 184 23.02 -13.78 -9.30
CA HIS A 184 23.89 -12.78 -9.94
C HIS A 184 23.17 -11.91 -10.98
N GLU A 185 21.85 -12.03 -11.10
CA GLU A 185 21.08 -11.39 -12.16
C GLU A 185 20.19 -10.27 -11.62
N ILE A 186 20.24 -9.12 -12.30
CA ILE A 186 19.35 -8.00 -12.04
C ILE A 186 18.06 -8.23 -12.82
N ILE A 187 16.98 -8.48 -12.10
CA ILE A 187 15.69 -8.85 -12.70
C ILE A 187 14.84 -7.61 -13.02
N GLY A 188 14.93 -6.58 -12.17
CA GLY A 188 14.22 -5.33 -12.40
C GLY A 188 14.57 -4.24 -11.41
N ALA A 189 14.17 -3.00 -11.71
CA ALA A 189 14.34 -1.86 -10.84
C ALA A 189 13.06 -1.01 -10.78
N VAL A 190 12.77 -0.47 -9.59
CA VAL A 190 11.59 0.36 -9.35
C VAL A 190 11.94 1.67 -8.67
N ASN A 191 11.34 2.76 -9.13
CA ASN A 191 11.33 4.03 -8.42
C ASN A 191 10.03 4.15 -7.61
N ARG A 192 10.12 4.54 -6.33
CA ARG A 192 8.97 4.75 -5.45
C ARG A 192 8.64 6.23 -5.39
N THR A 193 7.85 6.73 -6.33
CA THR A 193 7.48 8.13 -6.34
C THR A 193 6.59 8.43 -5.12
N PRO A 194 6.87 9.49 -4.32
CA PRO A 194 6.04 9.86 -3.17
C PRO A 194 4.57 10.08 -3.55
N ALA A 195 3.69 9.99 -2.54
CA ALA A 195 2.26 10.21 -2.73
C ALA A 195 2.03 11.58 -3.39
N HIS A 196 1.27 11.59 -4.49
CA HIS A 196 1.08 12.79 -5.29
C HIS A 196 -0.25 12.77 -6.03
N ILE A 197 -0.69 13.91 -6.54
CA ILE A 197 -1.80 14.05 -7.48
C ILE A 197 -1.36 14.93 -8.66
N VAL A 198 -2.11 14.86 -9.76
CA VAL A 198 -1.91 15.73 -10.93
C VAL A 198 -3.21 16.51 -11.13
N GLY A 199 -3.11 17.83 -11.18
CA GLY A 199 -4.24 18.71 -11.44
C GLY A 199 -4.87 18.44 -12.80
N ASP A 200 -6.19 18.55 -12.87
CA ASP A 200 -6.95 18.55 -14.12
C ASP A 200 -7.62 19.90 -14.40
N GLY A 201 -7.32 20.93 -13.59
CA GLY A 201 -7.89 22.27 -13.70
C GLY A 201 -9.36 22.40 -13.27
N ILE A 202 -9.99 21.30 -12.82
CA ILE A 202 -11.44 21.27 -12.52
C ILE A 202 -11.71 20.70 -11.13
N SER A 203 -11.06 19.59 -10.76
CA SER A 203 -11.27 18.90 -9.51
C SER A 203 -10.41 19.49 -8.39
N SER A 204 -11.00 19.52 -7.19
CA SER A 204 -10.27 19.88 -5.97
C SER A 204 -9.23 18.81 -5.61
N ILE A 205 -8.22 19.18 -4.82
CA ILE A 205 -7.22 18.24 -4.28
C ILE A 205 -7.89 17.03 -3.61
N GLY A 206 -8.93 17.23 -2.81
CA GLY A 206 -9.67 16.15 -2.16
C GLY A 206 -10.32 15.18 -3.16
N GLU A 207 -10.89 15.69 -4.24
CA GLU A 207 -11.49 14.86 -5.30
C GLU A 207 -10.44 14.11 -6.12
N LEU A 208 -9.29 14.73 -6.38
CA LEU A 208 -8.16 14.09 -7.05
C LEU A 208 -7.56 12.95 -6.20
N ILE A 209 -7.48 13.13 -4.88
CA ILE A 209 -7.09 12.07 -3.93
C ILE A 209 -8.12 10.92 -3.99
N ASP A 210 -9.42 11.21 -3.92
CA ASP A 210 -10.48 10.20 -4.01
C ASP A 210 -10.40 9.39 -5.33
N LYS A 211 -10.16 10.07 -6.45
CA LYS A 211 -9.98 9.47 -7.77
C LYS A 211 -8.75 8.54 -7.80
N LYS A 212 -7.60 9.02 -7.34
CA LYS A 212 -6.36 8.22 -7.28
C LYS A 212 -6.49 7.01 -6.36
N ASN A 213 -7.13 7.17 -5.20
CA ASN A 213 -7.41 6.06 -4.29
C ASN A 213 -8.34 5.01 -4.90
N LYS A 214 -9.30 5.42 -5.74
CA LYS A 214 -10.16 4.48 -6.48
C LYS A 214 -9.37 3.66 -7.50
N GLU A 215 -8.39 4.26 -8.17
CA GLU A 215 -7.49 3.56 -9.09
C GLU A 215 -6.61 2.56 -8.34
N LYS A 216 -5.99 2.96 -7.22
CA LYS A 216 -5.16 2.09 -6.36
C LYS A 216 -5.91 0.84 -5.87
N ARG A 217 -7.22 0.92 -5.63
CA ARG A 217 -8.06 -0.25 -5.24
C ARG A 217 -8.09 -1.37 -6.29
N GLY A 218 -7.79 -1.06 -7.55
CA GLY A 218 -7.68 -2.04 -8.63
C GLY A 218 -6.32 -2.77 -8.68
N ASN A 219 -5.29 -2.23 -8.03
CA ASN A 219 -3.94 -2.79 -8.06
C ASN A 219 -3.72 -3.77 -6.88
N PRO A 220 -3.33 -5.03 -7.14
CA PRO A 220 -3.11 -6.03 -6.09
C PRO A 220 -2.06 -5.65 -5.02
N ASN A 221 -1.07 -4.83 -5.39
CA ASN A 221 -0.06 -4.33 -4.47
C ASN A 221 -0.52 -3.09 -3.68
N LEU A 222 -1.45 -2.28 -4.22
CA LEU A 222 -1.77 -0.95 -3.67
C LEU A 222 -3.17 -0.82 -3.06
N PHE A 223 -4.02 -1.83 -3.14
CA PHE A 223 -5.43 -1.68 -2.77
C PHE A 223 -5.70 -1.35 -1.29
N LYS A 224 -4.72 -1.52 -0.40
CA LYS A 224 -4.76 -1.04 1.00
C LYS A 224 -3.81 0.14 1.27
N SER A 225 -3.11 0.64 0.27
CA SER A 225 -2.15 1.75 0.38
C SER A 225 -2.79 3.05 -0.10
N ALA A 226 -3.93 3.40 0.49
CA ALA A 226 -4.62 4.63 0.14
C ALA A 226 -3.81 5.85 0.63
N ILE A 227 -3.92 6.95 -0.11
CA ILE A 227 -3.48 8.26 0.33
C ILE A 227 -4.50 8.72 1.39
N GLU A 228 -4.12 8.59 2.66
CA GLU A 228 -4.92 9.05 3.79
C GLU A 228 -4.71 10.53 4.05
N ILE A 229 -5.79 11.25 4.35
CA ILE A 229 -5.77 12.68 4.71
C ILE A 229 -5.50 12.77 6.21
N ASP A 230 -4.23 12.90 6.56
CA ASP A 230 -3.75 13.06 7.93
C ASP A 230 -3.07 14.44 8.13
N LYS A 231 -2.52 14.67 9.32
CA LYS A 231 -1.84 15.93 9.64
C LYS A 231 -0.61 16.18 8.76
N GLU A 232 0.17 15.14 8.43
CA GLU A 232 1.37 15.27 7.59
C GLU A 232 0.98 15.75 6.19
N LEU A 233 -0.02 15.13 5.57
CA LEU A 233 -0.51 15.53 4.26
C LEU A 233 -1.05 16.96 4.27
N LEU A 234 -1.87 17.31 5.27
CA LEU A 234 -2.43 18.65 5.41
C LEU A 234 -1.33 19.71 5.54
N ASN A 235 -0.32 19.46 6.37
CA ASN A 235 0.83 20.35 6.52
C ASN A 235 1.62 20.49 5.21
N THR A 236 1.80 19.38 4.47
CA THR A 236 2.54 19.34 3.21
C THR A 236 1.86 20.15 2.10
N ILE A 237 0.53 20.08 1.99
CA ILE A 237 -0.19 20.89 1.00
C ILE A 237 -0.26 22.36 1.44
N GLN A 238 -0.40 22.61 2.75
CA GLN A 238 -0.48 23.96 3.29
C GLN A 238 0.84 24.73 3.12
N SER A 239 1.99 24.08 3.31
CA SER A 239 3.31 24.69 3.06
C SER A 239 3.52 25.10 1.59
N LYS A 240 2.74 24.52 0.68
CA LYS A 240 2.69 24.86 -0.75
C LYS A 240 1.53 25.79 -1.10
N ASN A 241 0.91 26.43 -0.10
CA ASN A 241 -0.24 27.33 -0.24
C ASN A 241 -1.51 26.69 -0.81
N TYR A 242 -1.66 25.37 -0.65
CA TYR A 242 -2.86 24.64 -1.06
C TYR A 242 -3.72 24.23 0.13
N THR A 243 -5.02 24.03 -0.14
CA THR A 243 -5.98 23.39 0.76
C THR A 243 -6.64 22.23 0.05
N LEU A 244 -7.37 21.37 0.77
CA LEU A 244 -8.13 20.28 0.13
C LEU A 244 -9.16 20.75 -0.90
N ASN A 245 -9.62 22.01 -0.81
CA ASN A 245 -10.58 22.60 -1.73
C ASN A 245 -9.92 23.34 -2.90
N SER A 246 -8.60 23.52 -2.87
CA SER A 246 -7.88 24.16 -3.98
C SER A 246 -7.99 23.29 -5.24
N ILE A 247 -8.10 23.94 -6.40
CA ILE A 247 -8.15 23.30 -7.71
C ILE A 247 -6.78 23.54 -8.38
N PRO A 248 -5.92 22.51 -8.48
CA PRO A 248 -4.63 22.66 -9.13
C PRO A 248 -4.77 22.82 -10.65
N GLU A 249 -3.86 23.60 -11.25
CA GLU A 249 -3.79 23.75 -12.70
C GLU A 249 -3.61 22.40 -13.41
N SER A 250 -4.16 22.29 -14.62
CA SER A 250 -4.09 21.07 -15.41
C SER A 250 -2.63 20.69 -15.69
N GLY A 251 -2.26 19.44 -15.39
CA GLY A 251 -0.91 18.91 -15.57
C GLY A 251 0.05 19.22 -14.42
N HIS A 252 -0.30 20.10 -13.49
CA HIS A 252 0.55 20.43 -12.34
C HIS A 252 0.57 19.29 -11.32
N ARG A 253 1.76 18.72 -11.06
CA ARG A 253 1.94 17.64 -10.08
C ARG A 253 2.15 18.22 -8.69
N ILE A 254 1.34 17.78 -7.72
CA ILE A 254 1.49 18.14 -6.31
C ILE A 254 1.86 16.89 -5.51
N PHE A 255 3.05 16.90 -4.91
CA PHE A 255 3.44 15.91 -3.90
C PHE A 255 2.73 16.21 -2.58
N LEU A 256 2.08 15.18 -2.06
CA LEU A 256 1.28 15.17 -0.83
C LEU A 256 2.08 14.68 0.38
N ARG A 257 3.22 14.02 0.15
CA ARG A 257 4.19 13.60 1.16
C ARG A 257 5.61 13.74 0.63
N ASN A 258 6.57 13.86 1.54
CA ASN A 258 7.99 13.96 1.20
C ASN A 258 8.67 12.59 1.09
N LYS A 259 8.19 11.59 1.85
CA LYS A 259 8.80 10.24 1.88
C LYS A 259 8.34 9.37 0.70
N SER A 260 9.27 8.67 0.07
CA SER A 260 9.10 7.69 -1.01
C SER A 260 8.53 6.34 -0.51
N SER A 261 7.38 6.38 0.17
CA SER A 261 6.76 5.20 0.76
C SER A 261 5.47 4.77 0.05
N VAL A 262 5.48 3.56 -0.49
CA VAL A 262 4.30 2.95 -1.13
C VAL A 262 3.17 2.71 -0.13
N SER A 263 3.49 2.32 1.11
CA SER A 263 2.46 2.10 2.14
C SER A 263 1.68 3.36 2.50
N MET A 264 2.28 4.54 2.31
CA MET A 264 1.67 5.85 2.54
C MET A 264 1.06 6.47 1.27
N GLY A 265 0.79 5.64 0.26
CA GLY A 265 0.14 6.06 -0.98
C GLY A 265 1.09 6.50 -2.10
N GLY A 266 2.40 6.26 -1.96
CA GLY A 266 3.35 6.36 -3.07
C GLY A 266 3.05 5.38 -4.21
N ASP A 267 3.67 5.61 -5.36
CA ASP A 267 3.49 4.81 -6.58
C ASP A 267 4.81 4.12 -6.97
N PRO A 268 4.83 2.78 -7.10
CA PRO A 268 5.96 2.06 -7.69
C PRO A 268 5.92 2.18 -9.21
N ASN A 269 7.02 2.61 -9.81
CA ASN A 269 7.18 2.75 -11.25
C ASN A 269 8.35 1.89 -11.73
N ASP A 270 8.16 1.09 -12.78
CA ASP A 270 9.25 0.32 -13.40
C ASP A 270 10.25 1.29 -14.04
N VAL A 271 11.50 1.17 -13.64
CA VAL A 271 12.64 1.96 -14.15
C VAL A 271 13.78 1.04 -14.59
N THR A 272 13.51 -0.25 -14.79
CA THR A 272 14.52 -1.24 -15.19
C THR A 272 15.32 -0.81 -16.42
N ASN A 273 14.68 -0.18 -17.41
CA ASN A 273 15.34 0.29 -18.62
C ASN A 273 16.21 1.55 -18.42
N ARG A 274 16.09 2.23 -17.27
CA ARG A 274 16.92 3.39 -16.88
C ARG A 274 18.20 2.96 -16.14
N VAL A 275 18.32 1.70 -15.74
CA VAL A 275 19.53 1.19 -15.09
C VAL A 275 20.62 0.99 -16.13
N THR A 276 21.62 1.87 -16.12
CA THR A 276 22.75 1.85 -17.06
C THR A 276 23.71 0.68 -16.75
N SER A 277 24.63 0.39 -17.67
CA SER A 277 25.64 -0.65 -17.46
C SER A 277 26.51 -0.38 -16.23
N GLN A 278 26.86 0.89 -15.98
CA GLN A 278 27.63 1.29 -14.81
C GLN A 278 26.86 1.02 -13.50
N MET A 279 25.58 1.33 -13.46
CA MET A 279 24.72 1.02 -12.31
C MET A 279 24.53 -0.49 -12.11
N LYS A 280 24.43 -1.26 -13.20
CA LYS A 280 24.36 -2.73 -13.14
C LYS A 280 25.64 -3.32 -12.54
N ASP A 281 26.80 -2.88 -13.03
CA ASP A 281 28.09 -3.32 -12.50
C ASP A 281 28.24 -2.99 -11.02
N LEU A 282 27.80 -1.79 -10.63
CA LEU A 282 27.79 -1.38 -9.23
C LEU A 282 26.89 -2.29 -8.39
N ALA A 283 25.66 -2.51 -8.82
CA ALA A 283 24.70 -3.36 -8.12
C ALA A 283 25.17 -4.81 -8.00
N THR A 284 25.76 -5.37 -9.06
CA THR A 284 26.35 -6.72 -9.05
C THR A 284 27.57 -6.79 -8.11
N LYS A 285 28.42 -5.76 -8.07
CA LYS A 285 29.53 -5.70 -7.10
C LYS A 285 29.01 -5.60 -5.66
N SER A 286 27.98 -4.80 -5.41
CA SER A 286 27.33 -4.71 -4.09
C SER A 286 26.78 -6.04 -3.62
N TYR A 287 26.04 -6.74 -4.48
CA TYR A 287 25.58 -8.09 -4.19
C TYR A 287 26.75 -9.03 -3.82
N LYS A 288 27.80 -9.06 -4.64
CA LYS A 288 28.96 -9.96 -4.43
C LYS A 288 29.79 -9.60 -3.20
N SER A 289 29.76 -8.35 -2.74
CA SER A 289 30.51 -7.92 -1.55
C SER A 289 29.98 -8.49 -0.24
N ILE A 290 28.75 -9.03 -0.22
CA ILE A 290 28.14 -9.65 0.96
C ILE A 290 27.94 -11.14 0.66
N PRO A 291 28.90 -12.00 1.06
CA PRO A 291 28.81 -13.45 0.84
C PRO A 291 27.59 -14.04 1.55
N GLY A 292 26.92 -14.99 0.90
CA GLY A 292 25.75 -15.67 1.48
C GLY A 292 24.40 -15.04 1.15
N LEU A 293 24.36 -13.96 0.36
CA LEU A 293 23.13 -13.49 -0.26
C LEU A 293 22.65 -14.47 -1.34
N ASP A 294 21.33 -14.69 -1.38
CA ASP A 294 20.60 -15.47 -2.39
C ASP A 294 19.77 -14.55 -3.32
N LEU A 295 19.12 -13.54 -2.74
CA LEU A 295 18.39 -12.48 -3.41
C LEU A 295 18.41 -11.22 -2.55
N CYS A 296 18.26 -10.05 -3.16
CA CYS A 296 18.13 -8.81 -2.41
C CYS A 296 17.36 -7.72 -3.16
N GLY A 297 16.83 -6.76 -2.39
CA GLY A 297 16.43 -5.45 -2.88
C GLY A 297 17.48 -4.43 -2.50
N LEU A 298 18.27 -3.99 -3.48
CA LEU A 298 19.32 -3.01 -3.33
C LEU A 298 18.75 -1.60 -3.54
N ASP A 299 18.85 -0.73 -2.53
CA ASP A 299 18.43 0.65 -2.63
C ASP A 299 19.62 1.52 -3.04
N MET A 300 19.49 2.17 -4.19
CA MET A 300 20.50 3.03 -4.78
C MET A 300 19.90 4.42 -5.02
N ILE A 301 20.56 5.46 -4.52
CA ILE A 301 20.27 6.83 -4.98
C ILE A 301 21.08 7.06 -6.24
N VAL A 302 20.37 7.40 -7.30
CA VAL A 302 20.89 7.55 -8.66
C VAL A 302 20.91 9.02 -9.03
N ASP A 303 22.09 9.47 -9.44
CA ASP A 303 22.27 10.72 -10.14
C ASP A 303 22.38 10.40 -11.63
N GLU A 304 21.27 10.60 -12.35
CA GLU A 304 21.18 10.30 -13.78
C GLU A 304 22.03 11.25 -14.63
N GLU A 305 22.30 12.48 -14.17
CA GLU A 305 23.09 13.45 -14.94
C GLU A 305 24.55 13.01 -15.03
N ASN A 306 25.06 12.42 -13.93
CA ASN A 306 26.44 11.96 -13.81
C ASN A 306 26.61 10.44 -14.00
N ASP A 307 25.55 9.72 -14.37
CA ASP A 307 25.51 8.25 -14.48
C ASP A 307 26.14 7.55 -13.25
N SER A 308 25.78 8.03 -12.06
CA SER A 308 26.37 7.56 -10.81
C SER A 308 25.33 7.06 -9.82
N GLY A 309 25.76 6.17 -8.93
CA GLY A 309 24.90 5.54 -7.94
C GLY A 309 25.59 5.45 -6.59
N THR A 310 24.83 5.71 -5.53
CA THR A 310 25.27 5.51 -4.14
C THR A 310 24.35 4.50 -3.46
N ILE A 311 24.92 3.44 -2.89
CA ILE A 311 24.16 2.39 -2.22
C ILE A 311 23.76 2.84 -0.81
N ILE A 312 22.47 2.75 -0.52
CA ILE A 312 21.89 3.20 0.75
C ILE A 312 21.58 2.02 1.66
N GLU A 313 21.05 0.93 1.11
CA GLU A 313 20.58 -0.23 1.89
C GLU A 313 20.56 -1.50 1.03
N VAL A 314 20.77 -2.65 1.67
CA VAL A 314 20.61 -3.99 1.07
C VAL A 314 19.51 -4.73 1.84
N ASN A 315 18.37 -4.98 1.21
CA ASN A 315 17.22 -5.63 1.85
C ASN A 315 17.17 -7.12 1.52
N THR A 316 17.21 -8.00 2.53
CA THR A 316 17.14 -9.47 2.37
C THR A 316 15.72 -10.04 2.26
N LYS A 317 14.69 -9.21 2.45
CA LYS A 317 13.28 -9.59 2.31
C LYS A 317 12.49 -8.58 1.45
N PRO A 318 12.86 -8.41 0.18
CA PRO A 318 12.31 -7.39 -0.70
C PRO A 318 10.83 -7.62 -1.05
N MET A 319 10.09 -6.53 -1.25
CA MET A 319 8.68 -6.58 -1.64
C MET A 319 8.51 -6.77 -3.15
N LEU A 320 8.15 -7.99 -3.57
CA LEU A 320 7.98 -8.34 -4.99
C LEU A 320 6.84 -7.58 -5.67
N GLY A 321 5.80 -7.22 -4.92
CA GLY A 321 4.63 -6.50 -5.45
C GLY A 321 4.96 -5.17 -6.15
N LEU A 322 6.10 -4.55 -5.81
CA LEU A 322 6.59 -3.34 -6.48
C LEU A 322 6.92 -3.59 -7.95
N HIS A 323 7.52 -4.75 -8.25
CA HIS A 323 7.94 -5.15 -9.60
C HIS A 323 6.82 -5.85 -10.37
N LEU A 324 5.97 -6.61 -9.69
CA LEU A 324 4.86 -7.36 -10.30
C LEU A 324 3.69 -6.46 -10.73
N PHE A 325 3.42 -5.38 -9.97
CA PHE A 325 2.26 -4.51 -10.20
C PHE A 325 2.63 -3.01 -10.16
N PRO A 326 3.54 -2.54 -11.02
CA PRO A 326 3.86 -1.12 -11.10
C PRO A 326 2.64 -0.30 -11.58
N VAL A 327 2.63 0.98 -11.22
CA VAL A 327 1.61 1.96 -11.67
C VAL A 327 1.95 2.46 -13.07
N LYS A 328 3.24 2.65 -13.35
CA LYS A 328 3.79 3.07 -14.64
C LYS A 328 4.93 2.13 -15.07
N GLY A 329 5.03 1.89 -16.37
CA GLY A 329 6.03 1.01 -16.97
C GLY A 329 5.56 -0.45 -17.03
N SER A 330 6.50 -1.36 -17.26
CA SER A 330 6.20 -2.78 -17.50
C SER A 330 6.35 -3.60 -16.23
N ALA A 331 5.39 -4.49 -15.96
CA ALA A 331 5.57 -5.47 -14.88
C ALA A 331 6.74 -6.42 -15.20
N ARG A 332 7.51 -6.77 -14.16
CA ARG A 332 8.64 -7.70 -14.26
C ARG A 332 8.30 -8.99 -13.54
N ASP A 333 8.48 -10.13 -14.22
CA ASP A 333 8.34 -11.44 -13.57
C ASP A 333 9.56 -11.71 -12.69
N VAL A 334 9.43 -11.29 -11.43
CA VAL A 334 10.44 -11.50 -10.39
C VAL A 334 10.28 -12.84 -9.69
N THR A 335 9.20 -13.58 -9.97
CA THR A 335 8.90 -14.85 -9.30
C THR A 335 9.53 -16.03 -10.00
N ALA A 336 9.50 -16.06 -11.34
CA ALA A 336 10.14 -17.13 -12.10
C ALA A 336 11.65 -17.22 -11.81
N PRO A 337 12.44 -16.14 -11.82
CA PRO A 337 13.87 -16.20 -11.51
C PRO A 337 14.19 -16.70 -10.09
N ILE A 338 13.34 -16.42 -9.10
CA ILE A 338 13.50 -16.97 -7.74
C ILE A 338 13.36 -18.50 -7.79
N ILE A 339 12.36 -19.01 -8.51
CA ILE A 339 12.19 -20.46 -8.63
C ILE A 339 13.28 -21.09 -9.50
N ASP A 340 13.75 -20.40 -10.54
CA ASP A 340 14.88 -20.85 -11.37
C ASP A 340 16.17 -20.99 -10.53
N TYR A 341 16.40 -20.05 -9.61
CA TYR A 341 17.57 -20.08 -8.73
C TYR A 341 17.51 -21.22 -7.70
N TYR A 342 16.34 -21.44 -7.09
CA TYR A 342 16.16 -22.46 -6.05
C TYR A 342 15.94 -23.88 -6.60
N PHE A 343 15.36 -23.99 -7.80
CA PHE A 343 15.00 -25.25 -8.46
C PHE A 343 15.33 -25.20 -9.95
N PRO A 344 16.62 -25.09 -10.33
CA PRO A 344 17.05 -24.94 -11.73
C PRO A 344 16.61 -26.10 -12.63
N GLU A 345 16.41 -27.29 -12.06
CA GLU A 345 15.86 -28.45 -12.77
C GLU A 345 14.40 -28.27 -13.26
N THR A 346 13.73 -27.17 -12.89
CA THR A 346 12.33 -26.88 -13.26
C THR A 346 12.15 -25.80 -14.32
N ILE A 347 13.25 -25.22 -14.83
CA ILE A 347 13.21 -24.08 -15.78
C ILE A 347 12.41 -24.41 -17.05
N ASP A 348 12.65 -25.58 -17.64
CA ASP A 348 12.04 -26.01 -18.91
C ASP A 348 10.70 -26.75 -18.74
N MET A 349 10.15 -26.80 -17.52
CA MET A 349 8.90 -27.50 -17.27
C MET A 349 7.70 -26.74 -17.83
N GLU A 350 6.77 -27.46 -18.48
CA GLU A 350 5.50 -26.87 -18.88
C GLU A 350 4.70 -26.42 -17.64
N LYS A 351 4.39 -25.13 -17.58
CA LYS A 351 3.66 -24.51 -16.49
C LYS A 351 2.16 -24.62 -16.72
N THR A 352 1.42 -25.01 -15.69
CA THR A 352 -0.04 -24.85 -15.70
C THR A 352 -0.43 -23.37 -15.55
N ASN A 353 -1.53 -22.94 -16.18
CA ASN A 353 -2.08 -21.59 -16.00
C ASN A 353 -3.15 -21.54 -14.87
N LEU A 354 -3.21 -22.56 -14.01
CA LEU A 354 -4.11 -22.57 -12.86
C LEU A 354 -3.59 -21.72 -11.70
N TYR A 355 -4.45 -21.46 -10.73
CA TYR A 355 -4.05 -20.97 -9.42
C TYR A 355 -4.86 -21.66 -8.30
N PHE A 356 -4.23 -21.88 -7.15
CA PHE A 356 -4.88 -22.48 -5.99
C PHE A 356 -5.59 -21.44 -5.11
N ASP A 357 -6.55 -21.91 -4.31
CA ASP A 357 -7.32 -21.08 -3.37
C ASP A 357 -6.52 -20.74 -2.11
N PHE A 358 -5.87 -19.58 -2.11
CA PHE A 358 -5.06 -19.16 -0.97
C PHE A 358 -5.87 -18.97 0.32
N ASP A 359 -7.13 -18.53 0.23
CA ASP A 359 -7.95 -18.35 1.41
C ASP A 359 -8.23 -19.69 2.08
N SER A 360 -8.53 -20.72 1.29
CA SER A 360 -8.74 -22.09 1.81
C SER A 360 -7.47 -22.69 2.45
N VAL A 361 -6.28 -22.24 2.04
CA VAL A 361 -5.00 -22.63 2.65
C VAL A 361 -4.76 -21.89 3.95
N LEU A 362 -5.02 -20.58 3.99
CA LEU A 362 -4.72 -19.75 5.16
C LEU A 362 -5.71 -19.90 6.31
N GLU A 363 -6.99 -20.12 6.03
CA GLU A 363 -8.03 -20.14 7.08
C GLU A 363 -7.78 -21.21 8.15
N PRO A 364 -7.49 -22.49 7.82
CA PRO A 364 -7.21 -23.52 8.83
C PRO A 364 -6.00 -23.22 9.72
N LEU A 365 -4.97 -22.56 9.17
CA LEU A 365 -3.77 -22.16 9.90
C LEU A 365 -4.05 -21.01 10.88
N LYS A 366 -4.81 -20.01 10.43
CA LYS A 366 -5.23 -18.88 11.28
C LYS A 366 -6.18 -19.30 12.39
N SER A 367 -7.15 -20.17 12.08
CA SER A 367 -8.12 -20.69 13.05
C SER A 367 -7.51 -21.70 14.01
N ARG A 368 -6.24 -22.06 13.82
CA ARG A 368 -5.53 -23.07 14.62
C ARG A 368 -6.14 -24.46 14.52
N SER A 369 -6.87 -24.73 13.43
CA SER A 369 -7.47 -26.05 13.19
C SER A 369 -6.44 -27.07 12.69
N THR A 370 -5.33 -26.61 12.11
CA THR A 370 -4.16 -27.40 11.74
C THR A 370 -2.90 -26.53 11.83
N ASP A 371 -1.75 -27.15 12.01
CA ASP A 371 -0.43 -26.49 11.97
C ASP A 371 0.16 -26.42 10.56
N MET A 372 -0.34 -27.26 9.64
CA MET A 372 0.18 -27.38 8.28
C MET A 372 -0.94 -27.66 7.27
N VAL A 373 -0.81 -27.08 6.08
CA VAL A 373 -1.65 -27.35 4.91
C VAL A 373 -0.74 -27.58 3.71
N GLU A 374 -0.84 -28.76 3.11
CA GLU A 374 -0.22 -29.07 1.83
C GLU A 374 -1.19 -28.72 0.68
N VAL A 375 -0.70 -27.97 -0.31
CA VAL A 375 -1.49 -27.58 -1.47
C VAL A 375 -1.58 -28.74 -2.45
N THR A 376 -2.80 -29.10 -2.86
CA THR A 376 -3.01 -30.14 -3.87
C THR A 376 -2.28 -29.81 -5.18
N SER A 377 -1.49 -30.76 -5.70
CA SER A 377 -0.71 -30.59 -6.92
C SER A 377 -1.59 -30.28 -8.15
N PRO A 378 -1.14 -29.41 -9.07
CA PRO A 378 -1.88 -29.14 -10.30
C PRO A 378 -1.77 -30.26 -11.33
N PRO A 379 -2.74 -30.38 -12.24
CA PRO A 379 -2.48 -31.04 -13.51
C PRO A 379 -1.35 -30.29 -14.22
N LEU A 380 -0.32 -31.04 -14.59
CA LEU A 380 0.84 -30.53 -15.32
C LEU A 380 0.62 -30.63 -16.82
N GLY A 381 1.39 -29.84 -17.55
CA GLY A 381 1.32 -29.74 -19.00
C GLY A 381 0.31 -28.72 -19.52
N ARG A 382 0.21 -28.63 -20.85
CA ARG A 382 -0.70 -27.71 -21.55
C ARG A 382 -2.16 -27.88 -21.10
N LEU A 383 -2.76 -26.77 -20.66
CA LEU A 383 -4.19 -26.68 -20.42
C LEU A 383 -4.91 -26.00 -21.58
N TYR A 384 -6.09 -26.53 -21.90
CA TYR A 384 -7.01 -25.95 -22.86
C TYR A 384 -8.10 -25.22 -22.09
N THR A 385 -8.37 -23.98 -22.49
CA THR A 385 -9.26 -23.07 -21.79
C THR A 385 -10.31 -22.52 -22.73
N GLN A 386 -11.58 -22.60 -22.33
CA GLN A 386 -12.68 -22.06 -23.13
C GLN A 386 -13.68 -21.30 -22.27
N ARG A 387 -14.20 -20.19 -22.82
CA ARG A 387 -15.31 -19.44 -22.26
C ARG A 387 -16.58 -19.70 -23.06
N TYR A 388 -17.58 -20.24 -22.41
CA TYR A 388 -18.94 -20.40 -22.92
C TYR A 388 -19.86 -19.30 -22.38
N ILE A 389 -20.64 -18.72 -23.29
CA ILE A 389 -21.72 -17.77 -22.97
C ILE A 389 -23.03 -18.43 -23.34
N VAL A 390 -23.84 -18.72 -22.33
CA VAL A 390 -25.10 -19.45 -22.42
C VAL A 390 -26.25 -18.46 -22.30
N SER A 391 -27.19 -18.47 -23.25
CA SER A 391 -28.41 -17.64 -23.25
C SER A 391 -29.68 -18.49 -23.28
N GLY A 392 -30.80 -17.87 -22.90
CA GLY A 392 -32.11 -18.49 -22.73
C GLY A 392 -32.60 -18.39 -21.29
N ARG A 393 -33.53 -19.25 -20.87
CA ARG A 393 -34.01 -19.35 -19.49
C ARG A 393 -33.01 -20.12 -18.62
N VAL A 394 -31.88 -19.47 -18.30
CA VAL A 394 -30.73 -20.11 -17.62
C VAL A 394 -30.41 -19.52 -16.24
N GLN A 395 -31.13 -18.49 -15.80
CA GLN A 395 -31.02 -17.94 -14.44
C GLN A 395 -32.25 -18.29 -13.60
N GLY A 396 -32.07 -18.41 -12.28
CA GLY A 396 -33.14 -18.82 -11.36
C GLY A 396 -33.52 -20.31 -11.43
N VAL A 397 -32.93 -21.07 -12.36
CA VAL A 397 -33.27 -22.48 -12.65
C VAL A 397 -32.25 -23.49 -12.10
N GLY A 398 -31.35 -23.06 -11.21
CA GLY A 398 -30.30 -23.92 -10.66
C GLY A 398 -29.10 -24.19 -11.58
N TYR A 399 -29.06 -23.58 -12.77
CA TYR A 399 -28.03 -23.81 -13.80
C TYR A 399 -26.59 -23.79 -13.27
N ARG A 400 -26.21 -22.77 -12.49
CA ARG A 400 -24.85 -22.64 -11.95
C ARG A 400 -24.44 -23.80 -11.02
N LYS A 401 -25.38 -24.32 -10.22
CA LYS A 401 -25.12 -25.48 -9.35
C LYS A 401 -24.98 -26.75 -10.19
N TRP A 402 -25.85 -26.90 -11.19
CA TRP A 402 -25.82 -28.03 -12.11
C TRP A 402 -24.52 -28.07 -12.92
N ILE A 403 -24.14 -26.98 -13.58
CA ILE A 403 -22.92 -26.94 -14.41
C ILE A 403 -21.65 -27.12 -13.59
N ARG A 404 -21.62 -26.65 -12.34
CA ARG A 404 -20.51 -26.94 -11.41
C ARG A 404 -20.37 -28.44 -11.16
N LYS A 405 -21.48 -29.15 -10.93
CA LYS A 405 -21.46 -30.61 -10.73
C LYS A 405 -20.89 -31.31 -11.99
N GLN A 406 -21.37 -30.92 -13.16
CA GLN A 406 -20.87 -31.47 -14.43
C GLN A 406 -19.37 -31.21 -14.62
N ALA A 407 -18.92 -29.96 -14.44
CA ALA A 407 -17.50 -29.64 -14.60
C ALA A 407 -16.60 -30.48 -13.68
N LEU A 408 -16.98 -30.65 -12.41
CA LEU A 408 -16.23 -31.48 -11.46
C LEU A 408 -16.24 -32.96 -11.84
N GLN A 409 -17.36 -33.49 -12.34
CA GLN A 409 -17.45 -34.89 -12.82
C GLN A 409 -16.55 -35.16 -14.03
N HIS A 410 -16.35 -34.14 -14.88
CA HIS A 410 -15.44 -34.17 -16.02
C HIS A 410 -14.01 -33.73 -15.68
N GLN A 411 -13.68 -33.56 -14.39
CA GLN A 411 -12.36 -33.11 -13.92
C GLN A 411 -11.92 -31.75 -14.51
N LEU A 412 -12.87 -30.91 -14.90
CA LEU A 412 -12.63 -29.58 -15.43
C LEU A 412 -12.56 -28.55 -14.29
N HIS A 413 -11.68 -27.57 -14.47
CA HIS A 413 -11.50 -26.46 -13.55
C HIS A 413 -12.15 -25.18 -14.08
N GLY A 414 -12.40 -24.22 -13.21
CA GLY A 414 -12.82 -22.87 -13.56
C GLY A 414 -14.01 -22.35 -12.81
N TYR A 415 -14.90 -21.64 -13.49
CA TYR A 415 -15.98 -20.96 -12.80
C TYR A 415 -17.20 -20.71 -13.66
N THR A 416 -18.32 -20.47 -12.98
CA THR A 416 -19.54 -19.96 -13.60
C THR A 416 -20.06 -18.72 -12.88
N LYS A 417 -20.61 -17.76 -13.64
CA LYS A 417 -21.26 -16.56 -13.11
C LYS A 417 -22.45 -16.13 -13.95
N ASN A 418 -23.43 -15.52 -13.29
CA ASN A 418 -24.51 -14.83 -14.00
C ASN A 418 -24.00 -13.49 -14.55
N LYS A 419 -24.58 -13.08 -15.67
CA LYS A 419 -24.50 -11.71 -16.19
C LYS A 419 -25.84 -11.00 -15.94
N LYS A 420 -25.79 -9.66 -15.93
CA LYS A 420 -26.98 -8.82 -15.77
C LYS A 420 -27.97 -8.93 -16.92
N ASP A 421 -27.50 -9.30 -18.12
CA ASP A 421 -28.30 -9.47 -19.34
C ASP A 421 -29.03 -10.83 -19.42
N GLY A 422 -29.21 -11.52 -18.29
CA GLY A 422 -29.86 -12.83 -18.24
C GLY A 422 -28.98 -14.01 -18.66
N LYS A 423 -27.78 -13.79 -19.19
CA LYS A 423 -26.87 -14.87 -19.64
C LYS A 423 -26.08 -15.50 -18.50
N VAL A 424 -25.56 -16.71 -18.71
CA VAL A 424 -24.59 -17.37 -17.82
C VAL A 424 -23.26 -17.46 -18.56
N VAL A 425 -22.17 -17.13 -17.86
CA VAL A 425 -20.80 -17.38 -18.33
C VAL A 425 -20.26 -18.60 -17.61
N VAL A 426 -19.63 -19.48 -18.37
CA VAL A 426 -18.91 -20.65 -17.89
C VAL A 426 -17.51 -20.57 -18.47
N VAL A 427 -16.49 -20.62 -17.62
CA VAL A 427 -15.08 -20.73 -18.03
C VAL A 427 -14.59 -22.07 -17.54
N VAL A 428 -14.05 -22.88 -18.45
CA VAL A 428 -13.48 -24.19 -18.16
C VAL A 428 -12.02 -24.24 -18.57
N ALA A 429 -11.24 -25.01 -17.82
CA ALA A 429 -9.87 -25.38 -18.11
C ALA A 429 -9.69 -26.89 -17.88
N GLY A 430 -8.96 -27.58 -18.75
CA GLY A 430 -8.66 -29.00 -18.60
C GLY A 430 -7.42 -29.41 -19.41
N SER A 431 -6.81 -30.54 -19.06
CA SER A 431 -5.64 -31.09 -19.75
C SER A 431 -5.96 -31.72 -21.10
N ASN A 432 -7.23 -32.05 -21.33
CA ASN A 432 -7.70 -32.62 -22.60
C ASN A 432 -8.55 -31.61 -23.39
N GLU A 433 -8.11 -31.30 -24.60
CA GLU A 433 -8.80 -30.35 -25.47
C GLU A 433 -10.20 -30.83 -25.89
N SER A 434 -10.35 -32.13 -26.14
CA SER A 434 -11.62 -32.69 -26.59
C SER A 434 -12.69 -32.57 -25.51
N ASP A 435 -12.34 -32.86 -24.25
CA ASP A 435 -13.24 -32.71 -23.10
C ASP A 435 -13.66 -31.25 -22.90
N VAL A 436 -12.72 -30.31 -23.03
CA VAL A 436 -12.99 -28.88 -22.92
C VAL A 436 -13.95 -28.42 -24.03
N ARG A 437 -13.74 -28.86 -25.28
CA ARG A 437 -14.60 -28.53 -26.43
C ARG A 437 -15.99 -29.18 -26.32
N ALA A 438 -16.04 -30.46 -25.96
CA ALA A 438 -17.29 -31.22 -25.77
C ALA A 438 -18.14 -30.67 -24.62
N PHE A 439 -17.53 -29.98 -23.65
CA PHE A 439 -18.26 -29.31 -22.58
C PHE A 439 -19.27 -28.25 -23.07
N LYS A 440 -19.14 -27.78 -24.31
CA LYS A 440 -20.14 -26.94 -24.97
C LYS A 440 -21.50 -27.63 -25.05
N ASP A 441 -21.53 -28.93 -25.34
CA ASP A 441 -22.76 -29.70 -25.50
C ASP A 441 -23.44 -29.93 -24.15
N ILE A 442 -22.64 -30.16 -23.10
CA ILE A 442 -23.12 -30.17 -21.72
C ILE A 442 -23.74 -28.81 -21.36
N CYS A 443 -23.12 -27.70 -21.76
CA CYS A 443 -23.72 -26.38 -21.59
C CYS A 443 -25.04 -26.19 -22.37
N ALA A 444 -25.30 -26.95 -23.42
CA ALA A 444 -26.55 -26.87 -24.19
C ALA A 444 -27.70 -27.66 -23.54
N GLN A 445 -27.40 -28.69 -22.74
CA GLN A 445 -28.41 -29.51 -22.06
C GLN A 445 -29.10 -28.74 -20.93
N GLY A 446 -28.30 -28.19 -20.00
CA GLY A 446 -28.81 -27.53 -18.80
C GLY A 446 -29.57 -28.46 -17.83
N PRO A 447 -29.96 -27.97 -16.64
CA PRO A 447 -30.87 -28.70 -15.74
C PRO A 447 -32.31 -28.71 -16.29
N GLU A 448 -33.16 -29.61 -15.80
CA GLU A 448 -34.56 -29.81 -16.21
C GLU A 448 -35.39 -28.51 -16.38
N LYS A 449 -35.20 -27.52 -15.50
CA LYS A 449 -35.94 -26.25 -15.53
C LYS A 449 -35.35 -25.19 -16.47
N ALA A 450 -34.18 -25.46 -17.06
CA ALA A 450 -33.52 -24.54 -17.97
C ALA A 450 -33.99 -24.75 -19.41
N GLN A 451 -34.04 -23.65 -20.17
CA GLN A 451 -34.19 -23.71 -21.62
C GLN A 451 -33.02 -22.94 -22.22
N VAL A 452 -32.06 -23.67 -22.78
CA VAL A 452 -30.88 -23.08 -23.40
C VAL A 452 -31.18 -22.80 -24.86
N GLU A 453 -31.08 -21.53 -25.27
CA GLU A 453 -31.31 -21.12 -26.66
C GLU A 453 -30.03 -21.14 -27.48
N LYS A 454 -28.90 -20.74 -26.87
CA LYS A 454 -27.62 -20.62 -27.57
C LYS A 454 -26.43 -20.71 -26.63
N VAL A 455 -25.38 -21.40 -27.07
CA VAL A 455 -24.08 -21.45 -26.42
C VAL A 455 -23.01 -20.90 -27.37
N LYS A 456 -22.43 -19.74 -27.02
CA LYS A 456 -21.31 -19.15 -27.78
C LYS A 456 -19.98 -19.47 -27.09
N ALA A 457 -19.09 -20.15 -27.80
CA ALA A 457 -17.73 -20.41 -27.35
C ALA A 457 -16.80 -19.23 -27.73
N LYS A 458 -15.83 -18.94 -26.88
CA LYS A 458 -14.74 -17.99 -27.09
C LYS A 458 -13.49 -18.50 -26.40
N GLU A 459 -12.33 -18.23 -26.99
CA GLU A 459 -11.05 -18.45 -26.34
C GLU A 459 -10.93 -17.66 -25.02
N TRP A 460 -10.10 -18.19 -24.13
CA TRP A 460 -9.85 -17.64 -22.81
C TRP A 460 -8.39 -17.85 -22.43
N GLU A 461 -7.65 -16.76 -22.20
CA GLU A 461 -6.20 -16.83 -21.95
C GLU A 461 -5.84 -16.54 -20.49
N LYS A 462 -6.78 -16.02 -19.69
CA LYS A 462 -6.52 -15.64 -18.30
C LYS A 462 -6.44 -16.86 -17.38
N PRO A 463 -5.69 -16.77 -16.27
CA PRO A 463 -5.63 -17.82 -15.26
C PRO A 463 -6.99 -18.28 -14.75
N VAL A 464 -7.04 -19.54 -14.34
CA VAL A 464 -8.26 -20.20 -13.88
C VAL A 464 -8.02 -20.84 -12.52
N LYS A 465 -8.94 -20.66 -11.58
CA LYS A 465 -8.82 -21.28 -10.25
C LYS A 465 -8.92 -22.80 -10.38
N MET A 466 -8.07 -23.53 -9.67
CA MET A 466 -8.21 -24.99 -9.53
C MET A 466 -9.55 -25.34 -8.86
N GLY A 467 -10.18 -26.41 -9.35
CA GLY A 467 -11.55 -26.77 -8.98
C GLY A 467 -12.58 -25.92 -9.72
N PHE A 468 -13.86 -25.99 -9.34
CA PHE A 468 -14.93 -25.26 -10.05
C PHE A 468 -15.77 -24.38 -9.13
N GLU A 469 -15.71 -23.07 -9.35
CA GLU A 469 -16.34 -22.06 -8.49
C GLU A 469 -17.65 -21.50 -9.09
N ILE A 470 -18.66 -21.31 -8.25
CA ILE A 470 -19.80 -20.46 -8.59
C ILE A 470 -19.49 -19.05 -8.11
N LYS A 471 -18.96 -18.20 -9.00
CA LYS A 471 -18.73 -16.79 -8.69
C LYS A 471 -20.09 -16.13 -8.46
N LYS A 472 -20.32 -15.70 -7.21
CA LYS A 472 -21.48 -14.87 -6.88
C LYS A 472 -21.30 -13.51 -7.56
N GLU A 473 -22.40 -12.88 -7.98
CA GLU A 473 -22.34 -11.42 -8.14
C GLU A 473 -21.86 -10.88 -6.79
N SER A 474 -20.82 -10.06 -6.78
CA SER A 474 -20.25 -9.66 -5.51
C SER A 474 -21.34 -8.96 -4.69
N SER A 475 -21.72 -9.59 -3.58
CA SER A 475 -22.51 -8.95 -2.52
C SER A 475 -21.82 -7.66 -2.10
N SER A 476 -20.49 -7.60 -2.25
CA SER A 476 -19.65 -6.41 -2.12
C SER A 476 -20.02 -5.28 -3.09
N LYS A 477 -20.43 -5.51 -4.35
CA LYS A 477 -20.87 -4.40 -5.24
C LYS A 477 -22.24 -3.88 -4.86
N LYS A 478 -23.14 -4.76 -4.37
CA LYS A 478 -24.46 -4.36 -3.86
C LYS A 478 -24.31 -3.56 -2.55
N ARG A 479 -23.50 -4.08 -1.61
CA ARG A 479 -23.15 -3.42 -0.35
C ARG A 479 -22.32 -2.15 -0.57
N LEU A 480 -21.43 -2.12 -1.56
CA LEU A 480 -20.68 -0.92 -1.95
C LEU A 480 -21.62 0.14 -2.51
N LYS A 481 -22.60 -0.22 -3.36
CA LYS A 481 -23.63 0.72 -3.80
C LYS A 481 -24.49 1.25 -2.64
N GLU A 482 -24.85 0.41 -1.68
CA GLU A 482 -25.56 0.83 -0.47
C GLU A 482 -24.70 1.77 0.40
N LEU A 483 -23.42 1.43 0.61
CA LEU A 483 -22.46 2.25 1.34
C LEU A 483 -22.16 3.57 0.61
N GLU A 484 -22.06 3.58 -0.72
CA GLU A 484 -21.90 4.79 -1.53
C GLU A 484 -23.12 5.70 -1.39
N LYS A 485 -24.33 5.12 -1.36
CA LYS A 485 -25.57 5.86 -1.14
C LYS A 485 -25.66 6.43 0.28
N GLN A 486 -25.23 5.67 1.29
CA GLN A 486 -25.13 6.14 2.68
C GLN A 486 -24.08 7.27 2.82
N LEU A 487 -22.89 7.08 2.25
CA LEU A 487 -21.82 8.07 2.28
C LEU A 487 -22.25 9.38 1.59
N GLN A 488 -22.97 9.31 0.47
CA GLN A 488 -23.50 10.49 -0.20
C GLN A 488 -24.52 11.23 0.66
N LYS A 489 -25.37 10.49 1.39
CA LYS A 489 -26.33 11.07 2.34
C LYS A 489 -25.59 11.77 3.49
N GLU A 490 -24.60 11.11 4.10
CA GLU A 490 -23.79 11.69 5.18
C GLU A 490 -23.00 12.92 4.70
N LYS A 491 -22.44 12.91 3.48
CA LYS A 491 -21.78 14.10 2.90
C LYS A 491 -22.75 15.28 2.77
N ASN A 492 -23.99 15.03 2.36
CA ASN A 492 -25.02 16.07 2.27
C ASN A 492 -25.43 16.59 3.66
N ASP A 493 -25.62 15.69 4.62
CA ASP A 493 -25.97 16.04 6.01
C ASP A 493 -24.84 16.86 6.66
N LYS A 494 -23.57 16.48 6.45
CA LYS A 494 -22.41 17.24 6.92
C LYS A 494 -22.33 18.64 6.31
N LYS A 495 -22.64 18.79 5.01
CA LYS A 495 -22.74 20.11 4.36
C LYS A 495 -23.85 20.95 4.97
N LYS A 496 -24.99 20.35 5.32
CA LYS A 496 -26.10 21.03 5.99
C LYS A 496 -25.69 21.53 7.39
N ILE A 497 -25.10 20.66 8.20
CA ILE A 497 -24.61 20.99 9.54
C ILE A 497 -23.53 22.10 9.48
N ALA A 498 -22.64 22.06 8.49
CA ALA A 498 -21.62 23.10 8.33
C ALA A 498 -22.23 24.48 8.03
N ARG A 499 -23.29 24.54 7.22
CA ARG A 499 -24.05 25.78 6.95
C ARG A 499 -24.76 26.28 8.21
N GLU A 500 -25.42 25.39 8.94
CA GLU A 500 -26.10 25.73 10.21
C GLU A 500 -25.12 26.24 11.25
N ARG A 501 -23.95 25.60 11.39
CA ARG A 501 -22.88 26.05 12.30
C ARG A 501 -22.33 27.42 11.91
N SER A 502 -22.11 27.68 10.62
CA SER A 502 -21.67 29.00 10.14
C SER A 502 -22.71 30.09 10.44
N ALA A 503 -24.00 29.77 10.33
CA ALA A 503 -25.08 30.71 10.67
C ALA A 503 -25.10 31.00 12.18
N LEU A 504 -24.99 29.96 13.01
CA LEU A 504 -24.87 30.08 14.47
C LEU A 504 -23.65 30.89 14.92
N ASP A 505 -22.51 30.71 14.26
CA ASP A 505 -21.30 31.48 14.58
C ASP A 505 -21.45 32.97 14.22
N GLN A 506 -22.12 33.28 13.10
CA GLN A 506 -22.47 34.66 12.74
C GLN A 506 -23.44 35.28 13.74
N GLU A 507 -24.48 34.55 14.15
CA GLU A 507 -25.45 35.00 15.15
C GLU A 507 -24.78 35.23 16.51
N LYS A 508 -23.92 34.31 16.94
CA LYS A 508 -23.13 34.45 18.18
C LYS A 508 -22.22 35.68 18.14
N LYS A 509 -21.59 35.97 16.99
CA LYS A 509 -20.77 37.18 16.81
C LYS A 509 -21.61 38.45 16.91
N ALA A 510 -22.78 38.48 16.27
CA ALA A 510 -23.70 39.61 16.33
C ALA A 510 -24.23 39.85 17.76
N THR A 511 -24.60 38.77 18.47
CA THR A 511 -25.05 38.84 19.86
C THR A 511 -23.95 39.34 20.79
N LYS A 512 -22.70 38.89 20.59
CA LYS A 512 -21.55 39.38 21.37
C LYS A 512 -21.29 40.87 21.15
N GLN A 513 -21.46 41.37 19.92
CA GLN A 513 -21.35 42.81 19.63
C GLN A 513 -22.47 43.61 20.30
N LYS A 514 -23.72 43.13 20.25
CA LYS A 514 -24.85 43.76 20.95
C LYS A 514 -24.64 43.81 22.47
N LEU A 515 -24.14 42.73 23.07
CA LEU A 515 -23.87 42.67 24.50
C LEU A 515 -22.82 43.71 24.90
N LYS A 516 -21.74 43.83 24.12
CA LYS A 516 -20.70 44.84 24.36
C LYS A 516 -21.25 46.27 24.29
N ALA A 517 -22.08 46.57 23.29
CA ALA A 517 -22.70 47.90 23.16
C ALA A 517 -23.61 48.23 24.36
N LEU A 518 -24.39 47.25 24.84
CA LEU A 518 -25.23 47.40 26.04
C LEU A 518 -24.41 47.61 27.32
N GLU A 519 -23.25 46.95 27.43
CA GLU A 519 -22.33 47.15 28.56
C GLU A 519 -21.75 48.57 28.56
N GLU A 520 -21.32 49.07 27.40
CA GLU A 520 -20.83 50.45 27.22
C GLU A 520 -21.92 51.48 27.54
N GLU A 521 -23.16 51.28 27.07
CA GLU A 521 -24.31 52.15 27.37
C GLU A 521 -24.64 52.15 28.87
N LYS A 522 -24.62 50.97 29.52
CA LYS A 522 -24.83 50.84 30.96
C LYS A 522 -23.78 51.61 31.76
N GLU A 523 -22.51 51.53 31.37
CA GLU A 523 -21.42 52.27 32.02
C GLU A 523 -21.62 53.79 31.87
N SER A 524 -21.98 54.26 30.67
CA SER A 524 -22.29 55.67 30.41
C SER A 524 -23.44 56.16 31.29
N LEU A 525 -24.56 55.43 31.35
CA LEU A 525 -25.70 55.76 32.20
C LEU A 525 -25.34 55.74 33.70
N GLN A 526 -24.46 54.84 34.13
CA GLN A 526 -23.95 54.83 35.51
C GLN A 526 -23.10 56.06 35.82
N GLN A 527 -22.25 56.49 34.89
CA GLN A 527 -21.47 57.72 35.04
C GLN A 527 -22.37 58.95 35.08
N GLU A 528 -23.35 59.05 34.17
CA GLU A 528 -24.35 60.12 34.19
C GLU A 528 -25.14 60.13 35.50
N TYR A 529 -25.62 58.96 35.95
CA TYR A 529 -26.31 58.83 37.23
C TYR A 529 -25.45 59.29 38.41
N MET A 530 -24.17 58.92 38.45
CA MET A 530 -23.24 59.36 39.49
C MET A 530 -22.97 60.87 39.42
N ALA A 531 -22.79 61.43 38.22
CA ALA A 531 -22.61 62.87 38.02
C ALA A 531 -23.86 63.65 38.46
N LEU A 532 -25.05 63.17 38.07
CA LEU A 532 -26.32 63.71 38.51
C LEU A 532 -26.43 63.66 40.03
N ARG A 533 -26.10 62.51 40.65
CA ARG A 533 -26.12 62.31 42.11
C ARG A 533 -25.19 63.26 42.86
N ASN A 534 -24.08 63.63 42.26
CA ASN A 534 -23.07 64.52 42.84
C ASN A 534 -23.30 66.01 42.52
N SER A 535 -24.22 66.34 41.60
CA SER A 535 -24.54 67.73 41.23
C SER A 535 -25.14 68.53 42.38
N ARG A 536 -24.97 69.87 42.33
CA ARG A 536 -25.57 70.80 43.31
C ARG A 536 -27.10 70.68 43.31
N VAL A 537 -27.73 70.64 42.13
CA VAL A 537 -29.19 70.52 41.96
C VAL A 537 -29.73 69.26 42.64
N TRP A 538 -29.04 68.12 42.51
CA TRP A 538 -29.43 66.89 43.20
C TRP A 538 -29.29 67.02 44.72
N ARG A 539 -28.19 67.59 45.24
CA ARG A 539 -28.05 67.80 46.69
C ARG A 539 -29.11 68.74 47.27
N TYR A 540 -29.45 69.83 46.58
CA TYR A 540 -30.47 70.79 47.02
C TYR A 540 -31.90 70.24 46.94
N THR A 541 -32.19 69.36 45.98
CA THR A 541 -33.52 68.70 45.84
C THR A 541 -33.67 67.43 46.69
N ARG A 542 -32.67 67.06 47.50
CA ARG A 542 -32.69 65.87 48.36
C ARG A 542 -33.88 65.85 49.35
N PRO A 543 -34.29 66.97 49.99
CA PRO A 543 -35.48 67.00 50.85
C PRO A 543 -36.77 66.70 50.08
N LEU A 544 -36.96 67.29 48.89
CA LEU A 544 -38.14 67.10 48.04
C LEU A 544 -38.28 65.64 47.56
N ARG A 545 -37.17 64.92 47.41
CA ARG A 545 -37.18 63.52 46.93
C ARG A 545 -37.38 62.50 48.04
N ASN A 546 -37.02 62.85 49.28
CA ASN A 546 -37.43 62.09 50.46
C ASN A 546 -38.93 62.23 50.77
N ILE A 547 -39.56 63.33 50.34
CA ILE A 547 -41.03 63.50 50.45
C ILE A 547 -41.76 62.60 49.42
N SER A 548 -41.19 62.41 48.22
CA SER A 548 -41.73 61.47 47.21
C SER A 548 -41.60 59.99 47.61
N SER A 549 -40.56 59.61 48.38
CA SER A 549 -40.44 58.24 48.91
C SER A 549 -41.31 57.99 50.15
N MET A 550 -41.73 59.04 50.87
CA MET A 550 -42.73 58.95 51.93
C MET A 550 -44.16 58.80 51.40
N THR A 551 -44.46 59.27 50.19
CA THR A 551 -45.80 59.14 49.56
C THR A 551 -46.02 57.82 48.81
N LYS A 552 -44.99 56.97 48.65
CA LYS A 552 -45.12 55.58 48.15
C LYS A 552 -45.21 54.52 49.26
N ARG A 553 -45.22 54.93 50.53
CA ARG A 553 -45.61 54.09 51.67
C ARG A 553 -46.94 54.60 52.22
N SER A 554 -47.99 54.47 51.41
CA SER A 554 -49.39 54.43 51.82
C SER A 554 -50.09 53.37 50.98
#